data_AF-A0A0N0N5P9-F1
#
_entry.id   AF-A0A0N0N5P9-F1
#
_cell.length_a   1.000
_cell.length_b   1.000
_cell.length_c   1.000
_cell.angle_alpha   90.00
_cell.angle_beta   90.00
_cell.angle_gamma   90.00
#
_symmetry.space_group_name_H-M   'P 1'
#
loop_
_entity.id
_entity.type
_entity.pdbx_description
1 polymer ?
#
loop_
_entity_poly.entity_id
_entity_poly.type
_entity_poly.pdbx_seq_one_letter_code
_entity_poly.pdbx_strand_id
1 'polypeptide(L)'
;MKRAYRYRFCPTDAQAAELLRTFGCVRKVYNMALAARTEAWTRQERVNYHQTSAMLTAWKQTGELAYLNEVSSVPLQQALRHLQTAFTHFFGRRAK
;
A
#
# COMPACT_ATOMS: atom_id res chain seq x y z
N MET A 1 20.78 -31.51 -1.80
CA MET A 1 19.71 -31.52 -2.82
C MET A 1 18.64 -30.50 -2.40
N LYS A 2 18.39 -29.43 -3.17
CA LYS A 2 17.32 -28.47 -2.87
C LYS A 2 16.03 -28.94 -3.56
N ARG A 3 14.96 -29.17 -2.81
CA ARG A 3 13.62 -29.49 -3.34
C ARG A 3 12.76 -28.24 -3.32
N ALA A 4 11.98 -28.02 -4.37
CA ALA A 4 10.94 -27.00 -4.44
C ALA A 4 9.58 -27.69 -4.52
N TYR A 5 8.58 -27.13 -3.84
CA TYR A 5 7.22 -27.63 -3.85
C TYR A 5 6.28 -26.61 -4.48
N ARG A 6 5.28 -27.08 -5.22
CA ARG A 6 4.23 -26.26 -5.82
C ARG A 6 2.90 -26.68 -5.23
N TYR A 7 2.17 -25.72 -4.66
CA TYR A 7 0.84 -25.92 -4.10
C TYR A 7 -0.14 -24.97 -4.76
N ARG A 8 -1.41 -25.40 -4.86
CA ARG A 8 -2.53 -24.53 -5.19
C ARG A 8 -3.17 -24.08 -3.88
N PHE A 9 -3.32 -22.78 -3.72
CA PHE A 9 -4.11 -22.22 -2.62
C PHE A 9 -5.59 -22.22 -3.02
N CYS A 10 -6.44 -22.87 -2.24
CA CYS A 10 -7.89 -22.91 -2.41
C CYS A 10 -8.53 -22.30 -1.16
N PRO A 11 -8.78 -20.97 -1.13
CA PRO A 11 -9.37 -20.32 0.03
C PRO A 11 -10.82 -20.78 0.23
N THR A 12 -11.26 -20.81 1.48
CA THR A 12 -12.70 -20.82 1.79
C THR A 12 -13.34 -19.49 1.39
N ASP A 13 -14.67 -19.45 1.26
CA ASP A 13 -15.37 -18.21 0.89
C ASP A 13 -15.07 -17.05 1.86
N ALA A 14 -14.95 -17.35 3.16
CA ALA A 14 -14.57 -16.37 4.18
C ALA A 14 -13.14 -15.84 3.95
N GLN A 15 -12.19 -16.70 3.61
CA GLN A 15 -10.81 -16.30 3.31
C GLN A 15 -10.75 -15.48 2.01
N ALA A 16 -11.49 -15.88 0.98
CA ALA A 16 -11.57 -15.15 -0.28
C ALA A 16 -12.14 -13.74 -0.08
N ALA A 17 -13.21 -13.60 0.71
CA ALA A 17 -13.79 -12.31 1.05
C ALA A 17 -12.80 -11.41 1.82
N GLU A 18 -12.04 -11.97 2.77
CA GLU A 18 -11.02 -11.24 3.52
C GLU A 18 -9.87 -10.75 2.62
N LEU A 19 -9.42 -11.59 1.69
CA LEU A 19 -8.41 -11.23 0.70
C LEU A 19 -8.91 -10.12 -0.23
N LEU A 20 -10.15 -10.21 -0.72
CA LEU A 20 -10.74 -9.18 -1.57
C LEU A 20 -10.84 -7.83 -0.86
N ARG A 21 -11.30 -7.80 0.41
CA ARG A 21 -11.30 -6.58 1.23
C ARG A 21 -9.89 -6.03 1.40
N THR A 22 -8.94 -6.88 1.76
CA THR A 22 -7.53 -6.50 1.95
C THR A 22 -6.94 -5.90 0.68
N PHE A 23 -7.13 -6.53 -0.47
CA PHE A 23 -6.62 -6.03 -1.75
C PHE A 23 -7.28 -4.71 -2.17
N GLY A 24 -8.59 -4.58 -1.93
CA GLY A 24 -9.32 -3.33 -2.15
C GLY A 24 -8.73 -2.18 -1.33
N CYS A 25 -8.50 -2.40 -0.03
CA CYS A 25 -7.90 -1.42 0.87
C CYS A 25 -6.46 -1.09 0.47
N VAL A 26 -5.64 -2.08 0.14
CA VAL A 26 -4.26 -1.89 -0.36
C VAL A 26 -4.25 -1.01 -1.60
N ARG A 27 -5.12 -1.29 -2.58
CA ARG A 27 -5.22 -0.50 -3.81
C ARG A 27 -5.63 0.95 -3.53
N LYS A 28 -6.62 1.16 -2.65
CA LYS A 28 -7.07 2.51 -2.26
C LYS A 28 -5.94 3.29 -1.59
N VAL A 29 -5.26 2.71 -0.60
CA VAL A 29 -4.14 3.34 0.12
C VAL A 29 -2.98 3.66 -0.83
N TYR A 30 -2.62 2.72 -1.72
CA TYR A 30 -1.57 2.95 -2.71
C TYR A 30 -1.90 4.15 -3.60
N ASN A 31 -3.11 4.21 -4.16
CA ASN A 31 -3.52 5.29 -5.05
C ASN A 31 -3.59 6.65 -4.35
N MET A 32 -4.11 6.69 -3.11
CA MET A 32 -4.12 7.93 -2.32
C MET A 32 -2.72 8.43 -2.01
N ALA A 33 -1.82 7.53 -1.59
CA ALA A 33 -0.44 7.89 -1.31
C ALA A 33 0.32 8.32 -2.58
N LEU A 34 0.07 7.66 -3.71
CA LEU A 34 0.63 8.04 -5.01
C LEU A 34 0.16 9.45 -5.40
N ALA A 35 -1.14 9.74 -5.26
CA ALA A 35 -1.70 11.06 -5.54
C ALA A 35 -1.02 12.13 -4.67
N ALA A 36 -0.97 11.93 -3.35
CA ALA A 36 -0.34 12.86 -2.42
C ALA A 36 1.15 13.13 -2.72
N ARG A 37 1.90 12.08 -3.06
CA ARG A 37 3.33 12.23 -3.43
C ARG A 37 3.53 12.89 -4.78
N THR A 38 2.66 12.61 -5.74
CA THR A 38 2.69 13.26 -7.07
C THR A 38 2.37 14.74 -6.94
N GLU A 39 1.37 15.09 -6.15
CA GLU A 39 1.01 16.49 -5.87
C GLU A 39 2.12 17.25 -5.14
N ALA A 40 2.77 16.62 -4.15
CA ALA A 40 3.96 17.20 -3.54
C ALA A 40 5.08 17.43 -4.56
N TRP A 41 5.28 16.47 -5.47
CA TRP A 41 6.30 16.58 -6.51
C TRP A 41 6.02 17.75 -7.48
N THR A 42 4.76 18.03 -7.84
CA THR A 42 4.46 19.21 -8.68
C THR A 42 4.81 20.53 -7.99
N ARG A 43 4.81 20.55 -6.65
CA ARG A 43 5.29 21.67 -5.82
C ARG A 43 6.80 21.63 -5.52
N GLN A 44 7.56 20.74 -6.15
CA GLN A 44 8.99 20.52 -5.87
C GLN A 44 9.27 20.03 -4.43
N GLU A 45 8.26 19.46 -3.76
CA GLU A 45 8.38 18.89 -2.43
C GLU A 45 8.64 17.38 -2.51
N ARG A 46 9.19 16.82 -1.43
CA ARG A 46 9.37 15.37 -1.29
C ARG A 46 8.55 14.85 -0.12
N VAL A 47 7.67 13.91 -0.43
CA VAL A 47 6.92 13.15 0.56
C VAL A 47 7.46 11.72 0.62
N ASN A 48 7.95 11.33 1.79
CA ASN A 48 8.54 10.02 2.06
C ASN A 48 7.56 9.04 2.72
N TYR A 49 8.04 7.82 2.97
CA TYR A 49 7.30 6.77 3.66
C TYR A 49 6.69 7.23 4.99
N HIS A 50 7.47 7.87 5.87
CA HIS A 50 7.01 8.27 7.20
C HIS A 50 5.84 9.25 7.11
N GLN A 51 5.90 10.21 6.18
CA GLN A 51 4.81 11.16 5.95
C GLN A 51 3.54 10.45 5.45
N THR A 52 3.64 9.57 4.44
CA THR A 52 2.46 8.81 3.99
C THR A 52 1.94 7.81 5.03
N SER A 53 2.80 7.32 5.93
CA SER A 53 2.38 6.47 7.05
C SER A 53 1.58 7.28 8.07
N ALA A 54 2.00 8.51 8.37
CA ALA A 54 1.23 9.42 9.22
C ALA A 54 -0.11 9.80 8.58
N MET A 55 -0.12 10.07 7.27
CA MET A 55 -1.36 10.28 6.50
C MET A 55 -2.29 9.07 6.58
N LEU A 56 -1.78 7.85 6.44
CA LEU A 56 -2.59 6.63 6.57
C LEU A 56 -3.24 6.52 7.97
N THR A 57 -2.50 6.86 9.03
CA THR A 57 -3.08 6.91 10.39
C THR A 57 -4.22 7.92 10.48
N ALA A 58 -4.05 9.11 9.88
CA ALA A 58 -5.10 10.12 9.85
C ALA A 58 -6.31 9.67 8.99
N TRP A 59 -6.08 9.12 7.81
CA TRP A 59 -7.15 8.62 6.92
C TRP A 59 -8.01 7.58 7.61
N LYS A 60 -7.39 6.63 8.33
CA LYS A 60 -8.08 5.60 9.12
C LYS A 60 -9.00 6.16 10.21
N GLN A 61 -8.85 7.43 10.60
CA GLN A 61 -9.70 8.09 11.59
C GLN A 61 -10.86 8.88 10.95
N THR A 62 -10.87 9.03 9.63
CA THR A 62 -11.96 9.71 8.91
C THR A 62 -13.11 8.75 8.66
N GLY A 63 -14.36 9.24 8.75
CA GLY A 63 -15.55 8.39 8.60
C GLY A 63 -15.59 7.62 7.27
N GLU A 64 -15.22 8.26 6.15
CA GLU A 64 -15.23 7.62 4.83
C GLU A 64 -14.20 6.47 4.71
N LEU A 65 -13.08 6.55 5.43
CA LEU A 65 -11.96 5.61 5.30
C LEU A 65 -11.74 4.77 6.56
N ALA A 66 -12.65 4.83 7.53
CA ALA A 66 -12.60 4.05 8.76
C ALA A 66 -12.56 2.53 8.49
N TYR A 67 -13.16 2.08 7.37
CA TYR A 67 -13.14 0.67 6.94
C TYR A 67 -11.72 0.15 6.65
N LEU A 68 -10.72 1.03 6.47
CA LEU A 68 -9.30 0.62 6.36
C LEU A 68 -8.77 -0.01 7.66
N ASN A 69 -9.50 0.07 8.77
CA ASN A 69 -9.18 -0.61 10.03
C ASN A 69 -9.75 -2.03 10.11
N GLU A 70 -10.63 -2.42 9.18
CA GLU A 70 -11.20 -3.77 9.14
C GLU A 70 -10.21 -4.82 8.63
N VAL A 71 -9.11 -4.39 8.00
CA VAL A 71 -8.04 -5.26 7.49
C VAL A 71 -6.74 -5.03 8.25
N SER A 72 -5.85 -6.02 8.21
CA SER A 72 -4.51 -5.87 8.78
C SER A 72 -3.81 -4.61 8.27
N SER A 73 -3.13 -3.89 9.16
CA SER A 73 -2.34 -2.70 8.80
C SER A 73 -1.08 -3.06 8.00
N VAL A 74 -0.62 -4.31 8.09
CA VAL A 74 0.65 -4.75 7.49
C VAL A 74 0.64 -4.62 5.95
N PRO A 75 -0.35 -5.15 5.21
CA PRO A 75 -0.45 -4.94 3.77
C PRO A 75 -0.55 -3.46 3.36
N LEU A 76 -1.26 -2.63 4.14
CA LEU A 76 -1.41 -1.21 3.85
C LEU A 76 -0.07 -0.48 3.97
N GLN A 77 0.69 -0.75 5.03
CA GLN A 77 2.04 -0.20 5.22
C GLN A 77 3.02 -0.72 4.17
N GLN A 78 2.90 -1.99 3.76
CA GLN A 78 3.72 -2.55 2.69
C GLN A 78 3.48 -1.85 1.35
N ALA A 79 2.24 -1.46 1.04
CA ALA A 79 1.93 -0.67 -0.14
C ALA A 79 2.68 0.68 -0.16
N LEU A 80 2.76 1.36 0.99
CA LEU A 80 3.51 2.60 1.14
C LEU A 80 5.03 2.40 0.98
N ARG A 81 5.56 1.24 1.40
CA ARG A 81 6.97 0.86 1.20
C ARG A 81 7.28 0.56 -0.27
N HIS A 82 6.40 -0.14 -0.97
CA HIS A 82 6.53 -0.34 -2.42
C HIS A 82 6.58 1.01 -3.15
N LEU A 83 5.72 1.95 -2.76
CA LEU A 83 5.73 3.30 -3.31
C LEU A 83 7.03 4.05 -2.95
N GLN A 84 7.57 3.89 -1.74
CA GLN A 84 8.89 4.44 -1.38
C GLN A 84 9.99 3.93 -2.30
N THR A 85 10.05 2.62 -2.54
CA THR A 85 11.03 2.04 -3.48
C THR A 85 10.88 2.62 -4.87
N ALA A 86 9.65 2.74 -5.38
CA ALA A 86 9.38 3.32 -6.69
C ALA A 86 9.87 4.78 -6.80
N PHE A 87 9.56 5.63 -5.82
CA PHE A 87 10.03 7.03 -5.80
C PHE A 87 11.55 7.13 -5.62
N THR A 88 12.15 6.29 -4.77
CA THR A 88 13.62 6.22 -4.64
C THR A 88 14.28 5.88 -5.98
N HIS A 89 13.69 4.95 -6.75
CA HIS A 89 14.19 4.61 -8.09
C HIS A 89 13.98 5.74 -9.09
N PHE A 90 12.81 6.38 -9.07
CA PHE A 90 12.49 7.55 -9.90
C PHE A 90 13.53 8.67 -9.71
N PHE A 91 13.74 9.12 -8.47
CA PHE A 91 14.72 10.18 -8.18
C PHE A 91 16.16 9.76 -8.44
N GLY A 92 16.47 8.47 -8.26
CA GLY A 92 17.78 7.90 -8.58
C GLY A 92 18.02 7.63 -10.06
N ARG A 93 17.09 7.98 -10.96
CA ARG A 93 17.14 7.65 -12.41
C ARG A 93 17.35 6.16 -12.69
N ARG A 94 16.79 5.30 -11.83
CA ARG A 94 16.80 3.83 -11.90
C ARG A 94 15.40 3.24 -12.08
N ALA A 95 14.40 4.09 -12.37
CA ALA A 95 13.10 3.60 -12.79
C ALA A 95 13.28 2.84 -14.11
N LYS A 96 12.75 1.61 -14.16
CA LYS A 96 12.69 0.79 -15.38
C LYS A 96 11.36 1.01 -16.06
#